data_AF-A0A817VYS1-F1
#
_entry.id   AF-A0A817VYS1-F1
#
_cell.length_a   1.000
_cell.length_b   1.000
_cell.length_c   1.000
_cell.angle_alpha   90.00
_cell.angle_beta   90.00
_cell.angle_gamma   90.00
#
_symmetry.space_group_name_H-M   'P 1'
#
loop_
_entity.id
_entity.type
_entity.pdbx_description
1 polymer ?
#
loop_
_entity_poly.entity_id
_entity_poly.type
_entity_poly.pdbx_seq_one_letter_code
_entity_poly.pdbx_strand_id
1 'polypeptide(L)'
;MSNIFLCLMLFVTWHFQIECIQPYFPPQITFTTEDAVGRYIFAVDEINQRAYQWHLIDSDDQLYSYAMQHFPYAIPDSPESKNYVQLNVYDPVYCVYTAIWKHGSGMHDSFPEHWYYNSSSFKIGNVMEFSSKMIHAANISIDEDYWYSEENCSLQQTGEVYPCEEIFFKKNTDIPVRHTYFEGTGWYALRVIVNYKIISVGKPSDKLFAKIPENWMNNCTDLNLGLDFILPSPIIEVNESATVKIRLTSPPHRLDGNDTMTLRWRVDETSSECQNCLRWEPKQFNFNNKNFDRYQTMIVSRVKDGSETTISPIMKGGGYDKTRSDVYRLLFR
;
A
#
# COMPACT_ATOMS: atom_id res chain seq x y z
N MET A 1 -23.33 -47.77 -36.49
CA MET A 1 -23.60 -47.01 -35.25
C MET A 1 -22.35 -46.38 -34.61
N SER A 2 -21.12 -46.79 -34.96
CA SER A 2 -19.89 -46.25 -34.35
C SER A 2 -19.54 -44.79 -34.76
N ASN A 3 -19.77 -44.41 -36.03
CA ASN A 3 -19.35 -43.09 -36.52
C ASN A 3 -20.17 -41.90 -35.99
N ILE A 4 -21.45 -42.10 -35.64
CA ILE A 4 -22.30 -41.03 -35.10
C ILE A 4 -21.87 -40.67 -33.67
N PHE A 5 -21.49 -41.68 -32.88
CA PHE A 5 -21.05 -41.50 -31.50
C PHE A 5 -19.68 -40.79 -31.43
N LEU A 6 -18.79 -41.08 -32.37
CA LEU A 6 -17.49 -40.41 -32.49
C LEU A 6 -17.66 -38.94 -32.90
N CYS A 7 -18.55 -38.64 -33.86
CA CYS A 7 -18.86 -37.26 -34.23
C CYS A 7 -19.55 -36.48 -33.10
N LEU A 8 -20.44 -37.11 -32.34
CA LEU A 8 -21.08 -36.50 -31.17
C LEU A 8 -20.06 -36.23 -30.05
N MET A 9 -19.15 -37.17 -29.76
CA MET A 9 -18.06 -36.98 -28.81
C MET A 9 -17.13 -35.83 -29.24
N LEU A 10 -16.76 -35.74 -30.52
CA LEU A 10 -15.93 -34.65 -31.05
C LEU A 10 -16.64 -33.28 -31.02
N PHE A 11 -17.95 -33.26 -31.28
CA PHE A 11 -18.76 -32.03 -31.21
C PHE A 11 -18.93 -31.55 -29.76
N VAL A 12 -19.10 -32.49 -28.83
CA VAL A 12 -19.15 -32.23 -27.39
C VAL A 12 -17.79 -31.74 -26.88
N THR A 13 -16.67 -32.38 -27.24
CA THR A 13 -15.34 -31.89 -26.82
C THR A 13 -14.95 -30.54 -27.43
N TRP A 14 -15.45 -30.21 -28.64
CA TRP A 14 -15.29 -28.89 -29.25
C TRP A 14 -16.17 -27.81 -28.61
N HIS A 15 -17.38 -28.14 -28.14
CA HIS A 15 -18.26 -27.17 -27.48
C HIS A 15 -17.92 -26.91 -26.01
N PHE A 16 -17.20 -27.82 -25.34
CA PHE A 16 -16.83 -27.67 -23.92
C PHE A 16 -15.49 -26.99 -23.65
N GLN A 17 -14.77 -26.51 -24.67
CA GLN A 17 -13.61 -25.63 -24.47
C GLN A 17 -14.03 -24.16 -24.40
N ILE A 18 -14.98 -23.83 -23.50
CA ILE A 18 -15.00 -22.48 -22.94
C ILE A 18 -13.80 -22.45 -22.01
N GLU A 19 -12.65 -22.01 -22.52
CA GLU A 19 -11.47 -21.76 -21.69
C GLU A 19 -11.83 -20.69 -20.67
N CYS A 20 -12.21 -21.13 -19.47
CA CYS A 20 -12.36 -20.30 -18.30
C CYS A 20 -10.97 -19.97 -17.72
N ILE A 21 -10.05 -19.54 -18.59
CA ILE A 21 -8.74 -19.05 -18.19
C ILE A 21 -8.90 -17.57 -17.92
N GLN A 22 -8.60 -17.17 -16.69
CA GLN A 22 -8.61 -15.77 -16.30
C GLN A 22 -7.59 -15.01 -17.17
N PRO A 23 -7.96 -13.86 -17.74
CA PRO A 23 -7.05 -13.09 -18.57
C PRO A 23 -5.85 -12.62 -17.74
N TYR A 24 -4.67 -12.64 -18.35
CA TYR A 24 -3.40 -12.41 -17.68
C TYR A 24 -2.55 -11.45 -18.52
N PHE A 25 -2.01 -10.40 -17.89
CA PHE A 25 -1.07 -9.49 -18.54
C PHE A 25 0.27 -10.20 -18.73
N PRO A 26 1.12 -9.79 -19.68
CA PRO A 26 2.44 -10.39 -19.83
C PRO A 26 3.22 -10.23 -18.51
N PRO A 27 3.96 -11.27 -18.05
CA PRO A 27 4.66 -11.24 -16.75
C PRO A 27 5.75 -10.16 -16.67
N GLN A 28 6.17 -9.64 -17.81
CA GLN A 28 7.05 -8.50 -17.91
C GLN A 28 6.47 -7.51 -18.92
N ILE A 29 6.11 -6.32 -18.44
CA ILE A 29 5.41 -5.32 -19.26
C ILE A 29 5.77 -3.91 -18.80
N THR A 30 5.81 -2.97 -19.75
CA THR A 30 5.86 -1.54 -19.47
C THR A 30 4.78 -0.85 -20.29
N PHE A 31 3.93 -0.05 -19.64
CA PHE A 31 2.78 0.57 -20.27
C PHE A 31 2.46 1.91 -19.62
N THR A 32 1.65 2.70 -20.31
CA THR A 32 1.04 3.90 -19.73
C THR A 32 -0.47 3.74 -19.67
N THR A 33 -1.06 4.28 -18.61
CA THR A 33 -2.50 4.53 -18.52
C THR A 33 -2.73 6.03 -18.46
N GLU A 34 -3.85 6.47 -18.99
CA GLU A 34 -4.32 7.85 -18.87
C GLU A 34 -5.78 7.77 -18.45
N ASP A 35 -6.07 8.35 -17.29
CA ASP A 35 -7.42 8.49 -16.74
C ASP A 35 -7.71 9.96 -16.42
N ALA A 36 -8.82 10.23 -15.73
CA ALA A 36 -9.19 11.58 -15.34
C ALA A 36 -8.23 12.22 -14.32
N VAL A 37 -7.43 11.42 -13.62
CA VAL A 37 -6.53 11.84 -12.53
C VAL A 37 -5.13 12.12 -13.06
N GLY A 38 -4.70 11.42 -14.11
CA GLY A 38 -3.46 11.77 -14.79
C GLY A 38 -2.92 10.70 -15.73
N ARG A 39 -1.67 10.89 -16.13
CA ARG A 39 -0.90 9.93 -16.91
C ARG A 39 0.06 9.18 -16.01
N TYR A 40 -0.03 7.86 -16.05
CA TYR A 40 0.80 6.97 -15.28
C TYR A 40 1.72 6.18 -16.22
N ILE A 41 2.93 5.88 -15.75
CA ILE A 41 3.83 4.90 -16.37
C ILE A 41 3.99 3.76 -15.38
N PHE A 42 3.67 2.55 -15.81
CA PHE A 42 3.88 1.33 -15.05
C PHE A 42 4.94 0.47 -15.70
N ALA A 43 5.78 -0.15 -14.89
CA ALA A 43 6.61 -1.27 -15.29
C ALA A 43 6.49 -2.38 -14.26
N VAL A 44 6.14 -3.57 -14.72
CA VAL A 44 5.99 -4.77 -13.90
C VAL A 44 6.93 -5.82 -14.42
N ASP A 45 7.71 -6.39 -13.50
CA ASP A 45 8.67 -7.45 -13.75
C ASP A 45 8.42 -8.56 -12.72
N GLU A 46 7.40 -9.39 -12.99
CA GLU A 46 7.01 -10.51 -12.13
C GLU A 46 8.16 -11.50 -11.98
N ILE A 47 8.98 -11.71 -13.02
CA ILE A 47 10.09 -12.67 -12.97
C ILE A 47 11.15 -12.25 -11.96
N ASN A 48 11.53 -10.97 -11.95
CA ASN A 48 12.54 -10.45 -11.00
C ASN A 48 11.92 -9.86 -9.73
N GLN A 49 10.60 -9.99 -9.55
CA GLN A 49 9.84 -9.45 -8.42
C GLN A 49 10.17 -7.98 -8.12
N ARG A 50 10.01 -7.14 -9.15
CA ARG A 50 10.12 -5.69 -9.04
C ARG A 50 9.05 -4.96 -9.86
N ALA A 51 8.59 -3.82 -9.37
CA ALA A 51 7.64 -2.96 -10.04
C ALA A 51 7.96 -1.48 -9.84
N TYR A 52 7.53 -0.68 -10.80
CA TYR A 52 7.72 0.77 -10.85
C TYR A 52 6.44 1.43 -11.30
N GLN A 53 6.11 2.55 -10.66
CA GLN A 53 5.09 3.47 -11.11
C GLN A 53 5.67 4.89 -11.12
N TRP A 54 5.29 5.67 -12.11
CA TRP A 54 5.49 7.12 -12.11
C TRP A 54 4.22 7.84 -12.51
N HIS A 55 3.95 8.97 -11.86
CA HIS A 55 2.97 9.94 -12.31
C HIS A 55 3.34 11.34 -11.84
N LEU A 56 2.73 12.33 -12.48
CA LEU A 56 2.82 13.74 -12.12
C LEU A 56 1.74 14.06 -11.07
N ILE A 57 2.13 14.60 -9.91
CA ILE A 57 1.19 15.00 -8.84
C ILE A 57 0.66 16.41 -9.11
N ASP A 58 1.56 17.34 -9.40
CA ASP A 58 1.28 18.72 -9.80
C ASP A 58 2.35 19.14 -10.84
N SER A 59 2.22 20.34 -11.42
CA SER A 59 3.09 20.88 -12.47
C SER A 59 4.59 20.67 -12.25
N ASP A 60 5.05 20.72 -11.00
CA ASP A 60 6.45 20.56 -10.62
C ASP A 60 6.76 19.27 -9.83
N ASP A 61 5.74 18.62 -9.23
CA ASP A 61 5.92 17.50 -8.30
C ASP A 61 5.71 16.15 -8.99
N GLN A 62 6.66 15.25 -8.81
CA GLN A 62 6.63 13.91 -9.41
C GLN A 62 6.67 12.83 -8.33
N LEU A 63 5.81 11.82 -8.49
CA LEU A 63 5.89 10.60 -7.70
C LEU A 63 6.60 9.51 -8.45
N TYR A 64 7.64 8.96 -7.84
CA TYR A 64 8.26 7.71 -8.24
C TYR A 64 7.99 6.66 -7.17
N SER A 65 7.29 5.60 -7.54
CA SER A 65 7.00 4.48 -6.66
C SER A 65 7.75 3.24 -7.13
N TYR A 66 8.34 2.52 -6.18
CA TYR A 66 9.11 1.31 -6.41
C TYR A 66 8.62 0.22 -5.47
N ALA A 67 8.51 -1.02 -5.95
CA ALA A 67 8.30 -2.20 -5.11
C ALA A 67 9.31 -3.29 -5.49
N MET A 68 10.05 -3.85 -4.53
CA MET A 68 11.03 -4.91 -4.77
C MET A 68 11.23 -5.82 -3.57
N GLN A 69 11.53 -7.11 -3.81
CA GLN A 69 11.91 -8.05 -2.75
C GLN A 69 13.32 -7.82 -2.21
N HIS A 70 14.24 -7.43 -3.08
CA HIS A 70 15.65 -7.18 -2.77
C HIS A 70 15.97 -5.73 -3.07
N PHE A 71 15.54 -4.85 -2.17
CA PHE A 71 15.65 -3.41 -2.40
C PHE A 71 17.12 -2.96 -2.33
N PRO A 72 17.63 -2.27 -3.35
CA PRO A 72 19.04 -1.86 -3.38
C PRO A 72 19.34 -0.87 -2.25
N TYR A 73 20.58 -0.86 -1.77
CA TYR A 73 21.08 0.05 -0.73
C TYR A 73 20.41 -0.09 0.65
N ALA A 74 19.62 -1.15 0.87
CA ALA A 74 19.13 -1.48 2.20
C ALA A 74 20.30 -1.76 3.16
N ILE A 75 20.20 -1.29 4.40
CA ILE A 75 21.19 -1.54 5.43
C ILE A 75 21.22 -3.06 5.72
N PRO A 76 22.40 -3.70 5.78
CA PRO A 76 22.49 -5.12 6.10
C PRO A 76 21.78 -5.46 7.40
N ASP A 77 21.13 -6.63 7.42
CA ASP A 77 20.35 -7.17 8.54
C ASP A 77 19.06 -6.45 8.92
N SER A 78 18.73 -5.33 8.28
CA SER A 78 17.45 -4.65 8.50
C SER A 78 16.27 -5.43 7.90
N PRO A 79 15.02 -5.17 8.33
CA PRO A 79 13.82 -5.75 7.71
C PRO A 79 13.77 -5.54 6.19
N GLU A 80 14.17 -4.35 5.72
CA GLU A 80 14.21 -3.93 4.33
C GLU A 80 15.18 -4.75 3.47
N SER A 81 16.24 -5.28 4.08
CA SER A 81 17.19 -6.16 3.37
C SER A 81 16.65 -7.57 3.12
N LYS A 82 15.59 -7.97 3.84
CA LYS A 82 15.06 -9.34 3.89
C LYS A 82 13.65 -9.48 3.32
N ASN A 83 12.91 -8.38 3.21
CA ASN A 83 11.49 -8.37 2.86
C ASN A 83 11.23 -7.41 1.71
N TYR A 84 10.01 -7.47 1.15
CA TYR A 84 9.59 -6.49 0.16
C TYR A 84 9.58 -5.09 0.75
N VAL A 85 10.08 -4.14 -0.02
CA VAL A 85 10.01 -2.71 0.29
C VAL A 85 9.21 -2.04 -0.79
N GLN A 86 8.32 -1.15 -0.36
CA GLN A 86 7.75 -0.13 -1.21
C GLN A 86 8.31 1.23 -0.84
N LEU A 87 8.86 1.93 -1.83
CA LEU A 87 9.46 3.25 -1.68
C LEU A 87 8.73 4.23 -2.59
N ASN A 88 8.22 5.32 -1.99
CA ASN A 88 7.65 6.46 -2.69
C ASN A 88 8.58 7.65 -2.54
N VAL A 89 9.06 8.17 -3.66
CA VAL A 89 9.92 9.36 -3.75
C VAL A 89 9.11 10.48 -4.40
N TYR A 90 8.80 11.49 -3.60
CA TYR A 90 8.16 12.73 -4.04
C TYR A 90 9.29 13.72 -4.35
N ASP A 91 9.70 13.76 -5.61
CA ASP A 91 10.79 14.61 -6.08
C ASP A 91 10.29 16.06 -6.21
N PRO A 92 10.94 17.07 -5.60
CA PRO A 92 12.21 17.05 -4.83
C PRO A 92 12.07 17.02 -3.31
N VAL A 93 10.86 16.89 -2.79
CA VAL A 93 10.50 17.34 -1.43
C VAL A 93 10.75 16.29 -0.35
N TYR A 94 10.31 15.05 -0.55
CA TYR A 94 10.31 14.04 0.51
C TYR A 94 10.23 12.62 -0.02
N CYS A 95 10.49 11.64 0.84
CA CYS A 95 10.25 10.24 0.51
C CYS A 95 9.79 9.46 1.73
N VAL A 96 9.01 8.43 1.48
CA VAL A 96 8.49 7.52 2.49
C VAL A 96 8.63 6.09 1.98
N TYR A 97 8.78 5.15 2.89
CA TYR A 97 8.83 3.75 2.51
C TYR A 97 8.14 2.89 3.55
N THR A 98 7.83 1.66 3.13
CA THR A 98 7.31 0.63 4.01
C THR A 98 7.93 -0.72 3.66
N ALA A 99 8.43 -1.44 4.66
CA ALA A 99 8.77 -2.86 4.54
C ALA A 99 7.53 -3.72 4.82
N ILE A 100 7.24 -4.71 3.98
CA ILE A 100 6.09 -5.62 4.15
C ILE A 100 6.55 -6.90 4.84
N TRP A 101 6.18 -7.06 6.10
CA TRP A 101 6.63 -8.16 6.97
C TRP A 101 5.73 -8.29 8.20
N LYS A 102 6.03 -9.23 9.10
CA LYS A 102 5.20 -9.54 10.29
C LYS A 102 4.82 -8.33 11.16
N HIS A 103 5.67 -7.31 11.23
CA HIS A 103 5.46 -6.12 12.07
C HIS A 103 5.22 -4.85 11.25
N GLY A 104 5.25 -4.96 9.92
CA GLY A 104 4.95 -3.87 9.01
C GLY A 104 3.63 -4.10 8.29
N SER A 105 3.29 -3.15 7.43
CA SER A 105 2.09 -3.23 6.61
C SER A 105 2.37 -2.76 5.18
N GLY A 106 1.49 -3.09 4.24
CA GLY A 106 1.40 -2.37 2.98
C GLY A 106 0.42 -1.22 3.12
N MET A 107 0.87 0.03 2.96
CA MET A 107 -0.03 1.21 3.04
C MET A 107 0.18 2.18 1.88
N HIS A 108 0.60 1.69 0.72
CA HIS A 108 0.70 2.54 -0.47
C HIS A 108 -0.22 2.06 -1.59
N ASP A 109 -1.02 3.00 -2.09
CA ASP A 109 -1.95 2.83 -3.21
C ASP A 109 -1.24 2.90 -4.58
N SER A 110 0.09 2.75 -4.60
CA SER A 110 0.91 2.88 -5.81
C SER A 110 1.05 1.57 -6.59
N PHE A 111 0.60 0.45 -6.00
CA PHE A 111 0.63 -0.86 -6.63
C PHE A 111 -0.68 -1.60 -6.34
N PRO A 112 -1.06 -2.58 -7.18
CA PRO A 112 -2.34 -3.26 -7.04
C PRO A 112 -2.55 -3.88 -5.64
N GLU A 113 -3.71 -3.64 -5.06
CA GLU A 113 -4.04 -4.07 -3.68
C GLU A 113 -4.00 -5.60 -3.54
N HIS A 114 -4.36 -6.33 -4.58
CA HIS A 114 -4.35 -7.80 -4.57
C HIS A 114 -2.95 -8.42 -4.54
N TRP A 115 -1.89 -7.62 -4.71
CA TRP A 115 -0.52 -8.09 -4.48
C TRP A 115 -0.20 -8.24 -2.99
N TYR A 116 -1.00 -7.64 -2.10
CA TYR A 116 -0.88 -7.80 -0.66
C TYR A 116 -1.70 -9.01 -0.18
N TYR A 117 -1.06 -9.89 0.58
CA TYR A 117 -1.71 -11.00 1.26
C TYR A 117 -1.73 -10.73 2.76
N ASN A 118 -2.92 -10.51 3.34
CA ASN A 118 -3.11 -10.25 4.77
C ASN A 118 -2.23 -9.10 5.31
N SER A 119 -1.97 -8.08 4.48
CA SER A 119 -1.15 -6.88 4.75
C SER A 119 0.32 -7.12 5.16
N SER A 120 0.74 -8.36 5.36
CA SER A 120 2.05 -8.75 5.94
C SER A 120 2.90 -9.59 5.00
N SER A 121 2.36 -9.91 3.81
CA SER A 121 3.05 -10.56 2.71
C SER A 121 2.72 -9.83 1.42
N PHE A 122 3.65 -9.84 0.47
CA PHE A 122 3.52 -9.18 -0.82
C PHE A 122 4.15 -10.02 -1.90
N LYS A 123 3.51 -10.08 -3.06
CA LYS A 123 4.07 -10.73 -4.24
C LYS A 123 3.63 -9.97 -5.48
N ILE A 124 4.60 -9.62 -6.31
CA ILE A 124 4.32 -8.99 -7.59
C ILE A 124 3.84 -10.08 -8.54
N GLY A 125 2.67 -9.86 -9.13
CA GLY A 125 2.02 -10.81 -10.05
C GLY A 125 1.25 -10.07 -11.14
N ASN A 126 0.14 -10.66 -11.58
CA ASN A 126 -0.72 -10.05 -12.59
C ASN A 126 -1.11 -8.63 -12.20
N VAL A 127 -1.12 -7.72 -13.18
CA VAL A 127 -1.48 -6.30 -12.95
C VAL A 127 -2.93 -6.15 -12.49
N MET A 128 -3.82 -7.06 -12.90
CA MET A 128 -5.24 -6.97 -12.59
C MET A 128 -5.73 -8.18 -11.79
N GLU A 129 -6.65 -7.91 -10.88
CA GLU A 129 -7.52 -8.90 -10.24
C GLU A 129 -8.96 -8.59 -10.67
N PHE A 130 -9.65 -9.62 -11.14
CA PHE A 130 -11.06 -9.51 -11.52
C PHE A 130 -11.92 -9.94 -10.35
N SER A 131 -12.97 -9.18 -10.07
CA SER A 131 -13.92 -9.48 -8.99
C SER A 131 -14.78 -10.70 -9.30
N SER A 132 -14.99 -10.96 -10.60
CA SER A 132 -15.83 -12.06 -11.07
C SER A 132 -15.08 -13.01 -12.01
N LYS A 133 -15.70 -14.15 -12.28
CA LYS A 133 -15.21 -15.07 -13.31
C LYS A 133 -15.31 -14.40 -14.69
N MET A 134 -14.20 -14.44 -15.43
CA MET A 134 -14.14 -13.89 -16.78
C MET A 134 -14.42 -14.98 -17.82
N ILE A 135 -15.22 -14.65 -18.83
CA ILE A 135 -15.61 -15.49 -19.95
C ILE A 135 -14.95 -14.93 -21.21
N HIS A 136 -14.13 -15.74 -21.89
CA HIS A 136 -13.59 -15.38 -23.19
C HIS A 136 -14.72 -15.36 -24.22
N ALA A 137 -14.88 -14.26 -24.93
CA ALA A 137 -15.91 -14.15 -25.94
C ALA A 137 -15.57 -15.02 -27.15
N ALA A 138 -16.54 -15.84 -27.57
CA ALA A 138 -16.43 -16.67 -28.77
C ALA A 138 -16.41 -15.86 -30.09
N ASN A 139 -16.44 -14.52 -30.01
CA ASN A 139 -16.71 -13.67 -31.15
C ASN A 139 -15.47 -13.49 -32.04
N ILE A 140 -15.67 -13.48 -33.36
CA ILE A 140 -14.62 -13.42 -34.39
C ILE A 140 -14.17 -11.96 -34.60
N SER A 141 -13.93 -11.20 -33.53
CA SER A 141 -13.26 -9.91 -33.70
C SER A 141 -11.92 -10.18 -34.40
N ILE A 142 -11.70 -9.49 -35.52
CA ILE A 142 -10.49 -9.62 -36.33
C ILE A 142 -9.29 -8.93 -35.68
N ASP A 143 -9.55 -7.94 -34.83
CA ASP A 143 -8.52 -7.04 -34.30
C ASP A 143 -8.17 -7.32 -32.83
N GLU A 144 -9.11 -7.88 -32.06
CA GLU A 144 -9.00 -8.00 -30.60
C GLU A 144 -9.54 -9.33 -30.07
N ASP A 145 -8.96 -9.81 -28.97
CA ASP A 145 -9.58 -10.80 -28.09
C ASP A 145 -10.23 -10.08 -26.91
N TYR A 146 -11.32 -10.62 -26.39
CA TYR A 146 -12.18 -9.94 -25.43
C TYR A 146 -12.70 -10.93 -24.39
N TRP A 147 -12.61 -10.52 -23.12
CA TRP A 147 -13.21 -11.22 -21.99
C TRP A 147 -14.19 -10.30 -21.28
N TYR A 148 -15.25 -10.89 -20.75
CA TYR A 148 -16.27 -10.19 -19.97
C TYR A 148 -16.61 -10.97 -18.71
N SER A 149 -17.00 -10.27 -17.65
CA SER A 149 -17.47 -10.88 -16.42
C SER A 149 -18.77 -11.63 -16.64
N GLU A 150 -18.94 -12.76 -15.96
CA GLU A 150 -20.22 -13.48 -15.91
C GLU A 150 -21.33 -12.65 -15.25
N GLU A 151 -20.95 -11.71 -14.37
CA GLU A 151 -21.85 -10.78 -13.70
C GLU A 151 -22.17 -9.56 -14.57
N ASN A 152 -23.41 -9.09 -14.46
CA ASN A 152 -23.89 -7.90 -15.16
C ASN A 152 -24.24 -6.78 -14.18
N CYS A 153 -23.86 -5.56 -14.54
CA CYS A 153 -24.07 -4.34 -13.79
C CYS A 153 -24.98 -3.39 -14.58
N SER A 154 -25.84 -2.67 -13.87
CA SER A 154 -26.78 -1.72 -14.48
C SER A 154 -26.42 -0.26 -14.18
N LEU A 155 -26.50 0.58 -15.20
CA LEU A 155 -26.41 2.02 -15.06
C LEU A 155 -27.73 2.53 -14.49
N GLN A 156 -27.76 2.96 -13.24
CA GLN A 156 -28.99 3.40 -12.55
C GLN A 156 -29.74 4.52 -13.29
N GLN A 157 -29.02 5.36 -14.04
CA GLN A 157 -29.57 6.52 -14.74
C GLN A 157 -30.22 6.17 -16.09
N THR A 158 -29.65 5.21 -16.82
CA THR A 158 -30.14 4.83 -18.18
C THR A 158 -30.89 3.50 -18.18
N GLY A 159 -30.72 2.66 -17.15
CA GLY A 159 -31.24 1.30 -17.08
C GLY A 159 -30.48 0.30 -17.96
N GLU A 160 -29.43 0.74 -18.66
CA GLU A 160 -28.62 -0.12 -19.52
C GLU A 160 -27.82 -1.13 -18.68
N VAL A 161 -27.70 -2.34 -19.20
CA VAL A 161 -27.04 -3.46 -18.54
C VAL A 161 -25.84 -3.87 -19.36
N TYR A 162 -24.69 -3.97 -18.71
CA TYR A 162 -23.41 -4.40 -19.30
C TYR A 162 -22.75 -5.43 -18.38
N PRO A 163 -21.79 -6.23 -18.88
CA PRO A 163 -20.90 -6.95 -17.98
C PRO A 163 -20.24 -5.97 -17.00
N CYS A 164 -20.13 -6.36 -15.74
CA CYS A 164 -19.50 -5.55 -14.69
C CYS A 164 -18.02 -5.24 -14.97
N GLU A 165 -17.30 -6.17 -15.60
CA GLU A 165 -15.90 -6.01 -16.01
C GLU A 165 -15.68 -6.56 -17.42
N GLU A 166 -14.83 -5.88 -18.17
CA GLU A 166 -14.52 -6.18 -19.57
C GLU A 166 -13.05 -5.86 -19.85
N ILE A 167 -12.29 -6.79 -20.44
CA ILE A 167 -10.89 -6.57 -20.81
C ILE A 167 -10.64 -7.02 -22.24
N PHE A 168 -9.90 -6.18 -22.97
CA PHE A 168 -9.59 -6.36 -24.37
C PHE A 168 -8.07 -6.49 -24.56
N PHE A 169 -7.67 -7.43 -25.41
CA PHE A 169 -6.29 -7.70 -25.77
C PHE A 169 -6.11 -7.63 -27.29
N LYS A 170 -4.89 -7.35 -27.75
CA LYS A 170 -4.58 -7.50 -29.18
C LYS A 170 -4.77 -8.96 -29.59
N LYS A 171 -5.32 -9.18 -30.78
CA LYS A 171 -5.67 -10.52 -31.28
C LYS A 171 -4.54 -11.55 -31.13
N ASN A 172 -4.86 -12.70 -30.55
CA ASN A 172 -3.99 -13.83 -30.28
C ASN A 172 -2.74 -13.47 -29.45
N THR A 173 -2.87 -12.51 -28.53
CA THR A 173 -1.79 -12.12 -27.61
C THR A 173 -2.33 -11.82 -26.22
N ASP A 174 -1.43 -11.76 -25.25
CA ASP A 174 -1.67 -11.29 -23.89
C ASP A 174 -1.47 -9.77 -23.74
N ILE A 175 -1.38 -9.02 -24.85
CA ILE A 175 -1.09 -7.57 -24.82
C ILE A 175 -2.38 -6.78 -24.60
N PRO A 176 -2.57 -6.13 -23.43
CA PRO A 176 -3.83 -5.47 -23.09
C PRO A 176 -3.99 -4.16 -23.88
N VAL A 177 -5.23 -3.84 -24.20
CA VAL A 177 -5.63 -2.65 -24.98
C VAL A 177 -6.48 -1.71 -24.13
N ARG A 178 -7.53 -2.23 -23.50
CA ARG A 178 -8.40 -1.44 -22.60
C ARG A 178 -9.13 -2.33 -21.61
N HIS A 179 -9.37 -1.79 -20.42
CA HIS A 179 -10.20 -2.37 -19.38
C HIS A 179 -11.43 -1.48 -19.17
N THR A 180 -12.60 -2.06 -18.98
CA THR A 180 -13.81 -1.35 -18.61
C THR A 180 -14.41 -1.99 -17.37
N TYR A 181 -14.74 -1.18 -16.37
CA TYR A 181 -15.34 -1.65 -15.12
C TYR A 181 -16.36 -0.66 -14.57
N PHE A 182 -17.16 -1.10 -13.61
CA PHE A 182 -18.12 -0.25 -12.92
C PHE A 182 -17.55 0.25 -11.59
N GLU A 183 -17.51 1.57 -11.43
CA GLU A 183 -17.11 2.22 -10.18
C GLU A 183 -18.33 2.84 -9.50
N GLY A 184 -18.54 2.49 -8.22
CA GLY A 184 -19.58 3.08 -7.40
C GLY A 184 -19.17 4.45 -6.91
N THR A 185 -19.74 5.51 -7.48
CA THR A 185 -19.81 6.79 -6.74
C THR A 185 -20.95 6.67 -5.74
N GLY A 186 -20.86 7.28 -4.55
CA GLY A 186 -21.87 7.12 -3.49
C GLY A 186 -23.33 7.43 -3.87
N TRP A 187 -23.58 7.94 -5.09
CA TRP A 187 -24.88 8.29 -5.64
C TRP A 187 -25.29 7.49 -6.89
N TYR A 188 -24.34 6.92 -7.65
CA TYR A 188 -24.61 6.15 -8.87
C TYR A 188 -23.37 5.37 -9.33
N ALA A 189 -23.58 4.29 -10.08
CA ALA A 189 -22.49 3.55 -10.73
C ALA A 189 -22.10 4.20 -12.06
N LEU A 190 -20.80 4.36 -12.29
CA LEU A 190 -20.21 4.83 -13.55
C LEU A 190 -19.47 3.70 -14.24
N ARG A 191 -19.57 3.64 -15.57
CA ARG A 191 -18.74 2.76 -16.40
C ARG A 191 -17.45 3.50 -16.75
N VAL A 192 -16.32 3.04 -16.21
CA VAL A 192 -14.99 3.64 -16.36
C VAL A 192 -14.19 2.83 -17.38
N ILE A 193 -13.52 3.52 -18.31
CA ILE A 193 -12.66 2.89 -19.34
C ILE A 193 -11.22 3.32 -19.12
N VAL A 194 -10.33 2.36 -18.89
CA VAL A 194 -8.88 2.56 -18.79
C VAL A 194 -8.24 2.04 -20.08
N ASN A 195 -7.53 2.91 -20.79
CA ASN A 195 -6.80 2.55 -22.01
C ASN A 195 -5.33 2.29 -21.70
N TYR A 196 -4.79 1.20 -22.24
CA TYR A 196 -3.40 0.81 -22.08
C TYR A 196 -2.61 1.15 -23.34
N LYS A 197 -1.54 1.92 -23.19
CA LYS A 197 -0.55 2.14 -24.24
C LYS A 197 0.73 1.40 -23.88
N ILE A 198 0.96 0.28 -24.57
CA ILE A 198 2.09 -0.59 -24.29
C ILE A 198 3.37 0.01 -24.88
N ILE A 199 4.35 0.23 -24.00
CA ILE A 199 5.69 0.69 -24.37
C ILE A 199 6.54 -0.51 -24.77
N SER A 200 6.52 -1.58 -23.97
CA SER A 200 7.26 -2.81 -24.25
C SER A 200 6.68 -4.02 -23.51
N VAL A 201 6.86 -5.20 -24.10
CA VAL A 201 6.67 -6.51 -23.47
C VAL A 201 8.04 -7.18 -23.33
N GLY A 202 8.29 -7.86 -22.21
CA GLY A 202 9.60 -8.36 -21.80
C GLY A 202 10.23 -7.50 -20.70
N LYS A 203 11.45 -7.88 -20.27
CA LYS A 203 12.15 -7.25 -19.13
C LYS A 203 12.12 -5.71 -19.22
N PRO A 204 11.50 -5.01 -18.25
CA PRO A 204 11.52 -3.55 -18.23
C PRO A 204 12.93 -2.98 -18.16
N SER A 205 13.09 -1.75 -18.67
CA SER A 205 14.39 -1.08 -18.67
C SER A 205 14.90 -0.87 -17.25
N ASP A 206 16.14 -1.30 -16.98
CA ASP A 206 16.81 -1.07 -15.69
C ASP A 206 16.95 0.43 -15.37
N LYS A 207 16.86 1.32 -16.38
CA LYS A 207 16.85 2.78 -16.19
C LYS A 207 15.68 3.28 -15.35
N LEU A 208 14.52 2.61 -15.38
CA LEU A 208 13.37 2.98 -14.55
C LEU A 208 13.68 2.81 -13.06
N PHE A 209 14.50 1.81 -12.73
CA PHE A 209 14.90 1.46 -11.38
C PHE A 209 16.22 2.12 -10.93
N ALA A 210 16.98 2.70 -11.86
CA ALA A 210 18.26 3.35 -11.58
C ALA A 210 18.12 4.69 -10.82
N LYS A 211 16.91 5.25 -10.73
CA LYS A 211 16.61 6.51 -10.03
C LYS A 211 16.40 6.36 -8.53
N ILE A 212 16.46 5.15 -7.98
CA ILE A 212 16.34 4.93 -6.54
C ILE A 212 17.51 5.64 -5.81
N PRO A 213 17.24 6.59 -4.88
CA PRO A 213 18.29 7.31 -4.18
C PRO A 213 19.13 6.36 -3.30
N GLU A 214 20.46 6.37 -3.39
CA GLU A 214 21.31 5.45 -2.60
C GLU A 214 21.16 5.60 -1.08
N ASN A 215 20.75 6.79 -0.63
CA ASN A 215 20.56 7.13 0.78
C ASN A 215 19.08 7.07 1.21
N TRP A 216 18.20 6.42 0.46
CA TRP A 216 16.76 6.40 0.73
C TRP A 216 16.46 5.94 2.18
N MET A 217 17.11 4.89 2.68
CA MET A 217 16.87 4.41 4.05
C MET A 217 17.29 5.41 5.13
N ASN A 218 18.21 6.33 4.78
CA ASN A 218 18.66 7.39 5.66
C ASN A 218 17.82 8.67 5.55
N ASN A 219 17.19 8.93 4.41
CA ASN A 219 16.47 10.20 4.18
C ASN A 219 14.96 10.05 4.21
N CYS A 220 14.44 8.86 3.92
CA CYS A 220 13.01 8.60 3.86
C CYS A 220 12.47 8.20 5.23
N THR A 221 11.19 8.52 5.47
CA THR A 221 10.48 8.08 6.67
C THR A 221 9.97 6.65 6.46
N ASP A 222 10.28 5.75 7.40
CA ASP A 222 9.64 4.43 7.45
C ASP A 222 8.25 4.57 8.08
N LEU A 223 7.21 4.25 7.31
CA LEU A 223 5.83 4.32 7.77
C LEU A 223 5.43 3.15 8.68
N ASN A 224 6.23 2.09 8.78
CA ASN A 224 6.02 1.06 9.78
C ASN A 224 6.32 1.55 11.21
N LEU A 225 7.21 2.55 11.35
CA LEU A 225 7.64 3.05 12.64
C LEU A 225 6.60 4.02 13.21
N GLY A 226 5.97 3.62 14.30
CA GLY A 226 4.98 4.41 15.00
C GLY A 226 4.77 4.00 16.45
N LEU A 227 3.92 4.76 17.12
CA LEU A 227 3.47 4.51 18.49
C LEU A 227 2.01 4.03 18.47
N ASP A 228 1.71 3.11 19.38
CA ASP A 228 0.34 2.65 19.64
C ASP A 228 0.01 2.85 21.12
N PHE A 229 -1.22 3.28 21.39
CA PHE A 229 -1.66 3.74 22.70
C PHE A 229 -2.99 3.11 23.12
N ILE A 230 -3.07 2.72 24.39
CA ILE A 230 -4.34 2.53 25.07
C ILE A 230 -4.49 3.68 26.05
N LEU A 231 -5.40 4.58 25.70
CA LEU A 231 -5.75 5.73 26.52
C LEU A 231 -7.02 5.41 27.33
N PRO A 232 -7.05 5.73 28.62
CA PRO A 232 -8.30 5.78 29.38
C PRO A 232 -9.05 7.06 29.00
N SER A 233 -10.07 7.42 29.78
CA SER A 233 -10.71 8.74 29.67
C SER A 233 -9.64 9.85 29.66
N PRO A 234 -9.75 10.85 28.76
CA PRO A 234 -8.83 11.99 28.75
C PRO A 234 -9.02 12.92 29.96
N ILE A 235 -10.12 12.77 30.70
CA ILE A 235 -10.44 13.58 31.88
C ILE A 235 -9.73 13.00 33.10
N ILE A 236 -8.92 13.80 33.78
CA ILE A 236 -8.25 13.44 35.04
C ILE A 236 -8.60 14.51 36.07
N GLU A 237 -9.30 14.18 37.14
CA GLU A 237 -9.58 15.16 38.20
C GLU A 237 -8.30 15.48 39.01
N VAL A 238 -8.32 16.60 39.73
CA VAL A 238 -7.18 17.02 40.55
C VAL A 238 -6.88 15.96 41.62
N ASN A 239 -5.60 15.57 41.71
CA ASN A 239 -5.09 14.46 42.53
C ASN A 239 -5.47 13.05 42.07
N GLU A 240 -6.15 12.91 40.93
CA GLU A 240 -6.36 11.62 40.29
C GLU A 240 -5.23 11.28 39.31
N SER A 241 -5.25 10.04 38.84
CA SER A 241 -4.29 9.55 37.87
C SER A 241 -4.94 8.65 36.83
N ALA A 242 -4.46 8.75 35.61
CA ALA A 242 -4.84 7.93 34.49
C ALA A 242 -3.66 7.06 34.05
N THR A 243 -3.96 5.85 33.59
CA THR A 243 -2.95 4.92 33.09
C THR A 243 -2.99 4.89 31.56
N VAL A 244 -1.93 5.38 30.92
CA VAL A 244 -1.72 5.24 29.48
C VAL A 244 -0.81 4.05 29.24
N LYS A 245 -1.20 3.14 28.35
CA LYS A 245 -0.30 2.08 27.88
C LYS A 245 0.26 2.46 26.53
N ILE A 246 1.57 2.30 26.36
CA ILE A 246 2.31 2.70 25.15
C ILE A 246 3.11 1.50 24.65
N ARG A 247 3.11 1.27 23.34
CA ARG A 247 4.04 0.36 22.67
C ARG A 247 4.49 0.94 21.33
N LEU A 248 5.42 0.26 20.67
CA LEU A 248 5.81 0.55 19.31
C LEU A 248 5.04 -0.36 18.34
N THR A 249 4.75 0.14 17.15
CA THR A 249 4.12 -0.64 16.07
C THR A 249 5.12 -1.58 15.39
N SER A 250 6.38 -1.19 15.34
CA SER A 250 7.49 -1.95 14.75
C SER A 250 8.74 -1.90 15.63
N PRO A 251 9.66 -2.87 15.50
CA PRO A 251 10.91 -2.84 16.25
C PRO A 251 11.78 -1.67 15.75
N PRO A 252 12.56 -1.02 16.64
CA PRO A 252 13.51 -0.01 16.21
C PRO A 252 14.56 -0.59 15.27
N HIS A 253 14.98 0.21 14.28
CA HIS A 253 15.98 -0.22 13.31
C HIS A 253 17.33 -0.42 13.99
N ARG A 254 18.06 -1.46 13.58
CA ARG A 254 19.44 -1.63 14.01
C ARG A 254 20.35 -0.73 13.18
N LEU A 255 20.75 0.38 13.77
CA LEU A 255 21.65 1.36 13.15
C LEU A 255 22.98 1.33 13.90
N ASP A 256 24.09 1.11 13.18
CA ASP A 256 25.44 0.98 13.74
C ASP A 256 25.53 -0.02 14.91
N GLY A 257 24.77 -1.12 14.82
CA GLY A 257 24.74 -2.16 15.83
C GLY A 257 23.81 -1.89 17.02
N ASN A 258 23.23 -0.69 17.13
CA ASN A 258 22.28 -0.30 18.19
C ASN A 258 20.83 -0.37 17.68
N ASP A 259 19.98 -1.12 18.38
CA ASP A 259 18.57 -1.33 18.07
C ASP A 259 17.63 -0.72 19.12
N THR A 260 18.11 0.31 19.83
CA THR A 260 17.36 0.94 20.93
C THR A 260 16.67 2.22 20.50
N MET A 261 15.49 2.44 21.07
CA MET A 261 14.74 3.68 20.98
C MET A 261 14.36 4.17 22.37
N THR A 262 14.57 5.46 22.60
CA THR A 262 14.18 6.14 23.83
C THR A 262 12.98 7.03 23.56
N LEU A 263 11.91 6.82 24.31
CA LEU A 263 10.70 7.63 24.30
C LEU A 263 10.63 8.46 25.57
N ARG A 264 10.52 9.78 25.41
CA ARG A 264 10.23 10.74 26.48
C ARG A 264 9.01 11.57 26.09
N TRP A 265 8.52 12.37 27.02
CA TRP A 265 7.40 13.26 26.79
C TRP A 265 7.76 14.68 27.19
N ARG A 266 7.14 15.65 26.52
CA ARG A 266 7.15 17.06 26.90
C ARG A 266 5.74 17.62 26.81
N VAL A 267 5.46 18.64 27.59
CA VAL A 267 4.26 19.45 27.36
C VAL A 267 4.42 20.18 26.02
N ASP A 268 3.37 20.17 25.21
CA ASP A 268 3.33 20.97 23.99
C ASP A 268 2.93 22.40 24.34
N GLU A 269 3.92 23.29 24.31
CA GLU A 269 3.75 24.70 24.66
C GLU A 269 2.78 25.45 23.75
N THR A 270 2.55 24.96 22.53
CA THR A 270 1.69 25.61 21.54
C THR A 270 0.21 25.26 21.70
N SER A 271 -0.09 24.13 22.35
CA SER A 271 -1.43 23.56 22.46
C SER A 271 -1.84 23.26 23.90
N SER A 272 -1.06 23.71 24.88
CA SER A 272 -1.36 23.53 26.30
C SER A 272 -1.54 24.88 26.98
N GLU A 273 -2.71 25.06 27.58
CA GLU A 273 -3.02 26.24 28.37
C GLU A 273 -2.45 26.14 29.80
N CYS A 274 -2.17 24.92 30.28
CA CYS A 274 -1.52 24.68 31.56
C CYS A 274 -0.22 23.87 31.43
N GLN A 275 0.92 24.51 31.66
CA GLN A 275 2.24 23.89 31.50
C GLN A 275 2.67 22.99 32.66
N ASN A 276 2.00 23.07 33.81
CA ASN A 276 2.38 22.36 35.03
C ASN A 276 1.20 21.70 35.76
N CYS A 277 0.09 21.45 35.04
CA CYS A 277 -1.08 20.76 35.59
C CYS A 277 -0.90 19.24 35.67
N LEU A 278 -0.02 18.68 34.85
CA LEU A 278 0.24 17.25 34.81
C LEU A 278 1.65 16.92 35.27
N ARG A 279 1.77 15.74 35.89
CA ARG A 279 3.02 14.99 36.00
C ARG A 279 2.81 13.60 35.45
N TRP A 280 3.86 12.97 34.95
CA TRP A 280 3.81 11.56 34.54
C TRP A 280 5.01 10.79 35.03
N GLU A 281 4.83 9.48 35.25
CA GLU A 281 5.89 8.52 35.54
C GLU A 281 5.66 7.20 34.78
N PRO A 282 6.71 6.54 34.26
CA PRO A 282 8.09 6.99 34.25
C PRO A 282 8.33 8.15 33.27
N LYS A 283 9.39 8.94 33.48
CA LYS A 283 9.79 10.02 32.56
C LYS A 283 10.31 9.54 31.21
N GLN A 284 10.72 8.28 31.12
CA GLN A 284 11.36 7.70 29.96
C GLN A 284 11.01 6.22 29.81
N PHE A 285 10.78 5.81 28.57
CA PHE A 285 10.70 4.40 28.17
C PHE A 285 11.90 4.06 27.27
N ASN A 286 12.35 2.81 27.36
CA ASN A 286 13.36 2.26 26.47
C ASN A 286 12.78 1.04 25.76
N PHE A 287 12.86 1.07 24.44
CA PHE A 287 12.41 0.01 23.55
C PHE A 287 13.57 -0.58 22.76
N ASN A 288 13.45 -1.84 22.39
CA ASN A 288 14.34 -2.58 21.50
C ASN A 288 13.58 -3.72 20.82
N ASN A 289 14.28 -4.50 19.99
CA ASN A 289 13.71 -5.65 19.27
C ASN A 289 13.00 -6.72 20.12
N LYS A 290 13.23 -6.77 21.45
CA LYS A 290 12.64 -7.78 22.36
C LYS A 290 11.40 -7.29 23.10
N ASN A 291 11.18 -5.97 23.19
CA ASN A 291 10.11 -5.40 23.99
C ASN A 291 9.27 -4.33 23.26
N PHE A 292 9.56 -4.02 22.00
CA PHE A 292 8.85 -3.00 21.22
C PHE A 292 7.33 -3.20 21.21
N ASP A 293 6.88 -4.46 21.10
CA ASP A 293 5.47 -4.86 21.00
C ASP A 293 4.75 -4.94 22.35
N ARG A 294 5.49 -4.82 23.45
CA ARG A 294 4.97 -4.91 24.81
C ARG A 294 4.52 -3.55 25.30
N TYR A 295 3.27 -3.47 25.73
CA TYR A 295 2.76 -2.30 26.40
C TYR A 295 3.54 -1.98 27.67
N GLN A 296 4.11 -0.79 27.72
CA GLN A 296 4.70 -0.16 28.90
C GLN A 296 3.70 0.87 29.46
N THR A 297 3.69 1.04 30.78
CA THR A 297 2.69 1.88 31.45
C THR A 297 3.27 3.23 31.83
N MET A 298 2.57 4.30 31.43
CA MET A 298 2.73 5.65 31.94
C MET A 298 1.54 5.99 32.85
N ILE A 299 1.82 6.46 34.05
CA ILE A 299 0.82 7.03 34.96
C ILE A 299 0.89 8.54 34.81
N VAL A 300 -0.21 9.16 34.38
CA VAL A 300 -0.35 10.60 34.27
C VAL A 300 -1.22 11.07 35.43
N SER A 301 -0.71 11.95 36.29
CA SER A 301 -1.46 12.51 37.42
C SER A 301 -1.71 13.99 37.20
N ARG A 302 -2.93 14.45 37.51
CA ARG A 302 -3.22 15.88 37.60
C ARG A 302 -2.82 16.40 38.98
N VAL A 303 -1.94 17.39 39.01
CA VAL A 303 -1.40 17.99 40.25
C VAL A 303 -2.01 19.36 40.56
N LYS A 304 -2.63 20.00 39.57
CA LYS A 304 -3.29 21.30 39.72
C LYS A 304 -4.54 21.34 38.87
N ASP A 305 -5.50 22.13 39.33
CA ASP A 305 -6.63 22.51 38.50
C ASP A 305 -6.14 23.41 37.35
N GLY A 306 -6.81 23.30 36.21
CA GLY A 306 -6.47 24.04 35.01
C GLY A 306 -7.04 23.39 33.76
N SER A 307 -6.94 24.12 32.66
CA SER A 307 -7.47 23.70 31.37
C SER A 307 -6.62 22.60 30.71
N GLU A 308 -6.90 22.35 29.44
CA GLU A 308 -6.35 21.25 28.65
C GLU A 308 -4.82 21.27 28.60
N THR A 309 -4.21 20.10 28.77
CA THR A 309 -2.76 19.90 28.66
C THR A 309 -2.48 18.82 27.61
N THR A 310 -1.73 19.20 26.58
CA THR A 310 -1.27 18.31 25.53
C THR A 310 0.17 17.91 25.80
N ILE A 311 0.48 16.61 25.76
CA ILE A 311 1.87 16.14 25.76
C ILE A 311 2.23 15.53 24.41
N SER A 312 3.45 15.83 23.95
CA SER A 312 4.01 15.30 22.70
C SER A 312 5.21 14.39 23.01
N PRO A 313 5.36 13.28 22.27
CA PRO A 313 6.49 12.39 22.44
C PRO A 313 7.77 13.01 21.87
N ILE A 314 8.89 12.66 22.51
CA ILE A 314 10.25 12.89 22.01
C ILE A 314 10.85 11.51 21.79
N MET A 315 10.97 11.12 20.52
CA MET A 315 11.51 9.83 20.10
C MET A 315 12.96 10.00 19.65
N LYS A 316 13.84 9.10 20.10
CA LYS A 316 15.26 9.11 19.69
C LYS A 316 15.78 7.69 19.49
N GLY A 317 16.43 7.46 18.35
CA GLY A 317 17.09 6.20 18.03
C GLY A 317 16.23 5.23 17.23
N GLY A 318 16.89 4.29 16.56
CA GLY A 318 16.27 3.23 15.77
C GLY A 318 15.33 3.70 14.66
N GLY A 319 15.62 4.84 14.04
CA GLY A 319 14.83 5.42 12.95
C GLY A 319 13.61 6.24 13.39
N TYR A 320 13.17 6.10 14.63
CA TYR A 320 12.03 6.82 15.20
C TYR A 320 12.25 8.32 15.35
N ASP A 321 13.49 8.79 15.26
CA ASP A 321 13.83 10.21 15.25
C ASP A 321 13.32 10.95 14.00
N LYS A 322 13.01 10.21 12.91
CA LYS A 322 12.50 10.75 11.65
C LYS A 322 10.97 10.69 11.54
N THR A 323 10.29 10.08 12.52
CA THR A 323 8.84 9.99 12.50
C THR A 323 8.23 11.28 13.03
N ARG A 324 7.03 11.59 12.54
CA ARG A 324 6.30 12.80 12.89
C ARG A 324 5.77 12.71 14.33
N SER A 325 6.45 13.34 15.29
CA SER A 325 6.02 13.32 16.70
C SER A 325 4.64 13.97 16.96
N ASP A 326 4.21 14.87 16.09
CA ASP A 326 2.96 15.64 16.21
C ASP A 326 1.70 14.78 16.02
N VAL A 327 1.80 13.63 15.33
CA VAL A 327 0.64 12.74 15.12
C VAL A 327 0.35 11.85 16.34
N TYR A 328 1.23 11.85 17.35
CA TYR A 328 1.16 10.98 18.53
C TYR A 328 0.91 11.78 19.83
N ARG A 329 0.26 12.94 19.72
CA ARG A 329 -0.09 13.81 20.85
C ARG A 329 -1.13 13.16 21.75
N LEU A 330 -0.94 13.31 23.06
CA LEU A 330 -1.91 12.89 24.07
C LEU A 330 -2.55 14.12 24.72
N LEU A 331 -3.88 14.12 24.71
CA LEU A 331 -4.69 15.23 25.21
C LEU A 331 -5.33 14.86 26.55
N PHE A 332 -5.16 15.71 27.55
CA PHE A 332 -5.77 15.53 28.86
C PHE A 332 -6.55 16.77 29.29
N ARG A 333 -7.74 16.53 29.85
CA ARG A 333 -8.69 17.52 30.31
C ARG A 333 -8.85 17.51 31.81
#